data_AF-A0AAE3XCY5-F1
#
_entry.id   AF-A0AAE3XCY5-F1
#
_cell.length_a   1.000
_cell.length_b   1.000
_cell.length_c   1.000
_cell.angle_alpha   90.00
_cell.angle_beta   90.00
_cell.angle_gamma   90.00
#
_symmetry.space_group_name_H-M   'P 1'
#
loop_
_entity.id
_entity.type
_entity.pdbx_description
1 polymer ?
#
loop_
_entity_poly.entity_id
_entity_poly.type
_entity_poly.pdbx_seq_one_letter_code
_entity_poly.pdbx_strand_id
1 'polypeptide(L)'
;MTYHSYTEGAGPWQVWSASHTPRLPRVVQDAQGRGIWHGKDRVTWDDRPECDGSVDTDRLLMWDAEKHDALCRAHFGDAGHYWHDREPRAVEAFLRAYLEQPVTLVAIWQCNNVSSGQPVWTLFYTTEVAA
;
A
#
# COMPACT_ATOMS: atom_id res chain seq x y z
N MET A 1 -13.29 -35.19 -5.65
CA MET A 1 -14.37 -34.78 -6.58
C MET A 1 -13.89 -33.50 -7.23
N THR A 2 -13.37 -33.61 -8.45
CA THR A 2 -12.68 -32.54 -9.16
C THR A 2 -13.71 -31.62 -9.80
N TYR A 3 -13.61 -30.31 -9.59
CA TYR A 3 -14.43 -29.34 -10.31
C TYR A 3 -13.55 -28.60 -11.31
N HIS A 4 -13.80 -28.87 -12.60
CA HIS A 4 -13.40 -28.00 -13.69
C HIS A 4 -14.62 -27.16 -14.07
N SER A 5 -14.48 -25.84 -14.14
CA SER A 5 -15.39 -25.00 -14.90
C SER A 5 -14.58 -23.94 -15.63
N TYR A 6 -14.58 -24.08 -16.95
CA TYR A 6 -14.16 -23.10 -17.93
C TYR A 6 -15.37 -22.21 -18.24
N THR A 7 -15.21 -20.90 -18.29
CA THR A 7 -16.13 -20.01 -19.03
C THR A 7 -15.32 -18.91 -19.70
N GLU A 8 -15.37 -18.93 -21.03
CA GLU A 8 -14.95 -17.87 -21.93
C GLU A 8 -15.83 -16.61 -21.74
N GLY A 9 -15.22 -15.44 -21.93
CA GLY A 9 -15.94 -14.26 -22.43
C GLY A 9 -16.63 -13.33 -21.41
N ALA A 10 -15.85 -12.58 -20.63
CA ALA A 10 -16.22 -11.24 -20.13
C ALA A 10 -14.94 -10.42 -19.88
N GLY A 11 -14.92 -9.12 -20.24
CA GLY A 11 -13.74 -8.24 -20.25
C GLY A 11 -12.96 -8.12 -18.91
N PRO A 12 -11.79 -7.45 -18.90
CA PRO A 12 -10.68 -7.73 -17.97
C PRO A 12 -10.89 -7.40 -16.48
N TRP A 13 -12.09 -7.02 -16.05
CA TRP A 13 -12.36 -6.70 -14.65
C TRP A 13 -13.76 -7.15 -14.25
N GLN A 14 -13.86 -8.29 -13.55
CA GLN A 14 -15.08 -8.67 -12.84
C GLN A 14 -14.83 -8.78 -11.33
N VAL A 15 -15.65 -8.02 -10.60
CA VAL A 15 -15.73 -7.96 -9.14
C VAL A 15 -16.71 -9.04 -8.67
N TRP A 16 -16.26 -9.92 -7.78
CA TRP A 16 -17.15 -10.87 -7.10
C TRP A 16 -17.64 -10.25 -5.78
N SER A 17 -18.95 -10.14 -5.62
CA SER A 17 -19.60 -9.72 -4.37
C SER A 17 -20.41 -10.88 -3.82
N ALA A 18 -19.85 -11.62 -2.87
CA ALA A 18 -20.60 -12.51 -1.99
C ALA A 18 -20.80 -11.82 -0.63
N SER A 19 -22.06 -11.75 -0.23
CA SER A 19 -22.57 -11.16 1.00
C SER A 19 -21.96 -11.80 2.26
N HIS A 20 -21.49 -10.94 3.18
CA HIS A 20 -21.12 -11.21 4.60
C HIS A 20 -19.76 -11.86 4.94
N THR A 21 -18.78 -11.89 4.03
CA THR A 21 -17.36 -12.10 4.42
C THR A 21 -16.69 -10.77 4.78
N PRO A 22 -15.77 -10.72 5.77
CA PRO A 22 -14.88 -9.57 5.93
C PRO A 22 -14.24 -9.31 4.58
N ARG A 23 -14.29 -8.06 4.09
CA ARG A 23 -13.68 -7.76 2.80
C ARG A 23 -12.18 -7.95 3.01
N LEU A 24 -11.66 -9.07 2.50
CA LEU A 24 -10.23 -9.32 2.52
C LEU A 24 -9.52 -8.09 1.93
N PRO A 25 -8.38 -7.67 2.50
CA PRO A 25 -7.60 -6.58 1.93
C PRO A 25 -7.39 -6.83 0.44
N ARG A 26 -7.63 -5.79 -0.36
CA ARG A 26 -7.54 -5.86 -1.81
C ARG A 26 -6.07 -6.03 -2.18
N VAL A 27 -5.69 -7.20 -2.67
CA VAL A 27 -4.38 -7.37 -3.29
C VAL A 27 -4.44 -6.70 -4.67
N VAL A 28 -3.72 -5.59 -4.82
CA VAL A 28 -3.51 -4.90 -6.09
C VAL A 28 -2.21 -5.41 -6.66
N GLN A 29 -2.23 -5.99 -7.86
CA GLN A 29 -0.99 -6.35 -8.54
C GLN A 29 -0.34 -5.08 -9.12
N ASP A 30 0.95 -4.89 -8.89
CA ASP A 30 1.71 -3.89 -9.63
C ASP A 30 1.89 -4.32 -11.10
N ALA A 31 2.42 -3.44 -11.95
CA ALA A 31 2.63 -3.77 -13.35
C ALA A 31 3.80 -4.78 -13.60
N GLN A 32 4.47 -5.29 -12.56
CA GLN A 32 5.34 -6.47 -12.63
C GLN A 32 4.61 -7.76 -12.20
N GLY A 33 3.34 -7.67 -11.79
CA GLY A 33 2.54 -8.79 -11.29
C GLY A 33 2.73 -9.08 -9.80
N ARG A 34 3.45 -8.23 -9.04
CA ARG A 34 3.63 -8.41 -7.58
C ARG A 34 2.37 -7.98 -6.85
N GLY A 35 1.85 -8.82 -5.97
CA GLY A 35 0.69 -8.50 -5.15
C GLY A 35 1.04 -7.53 -4.02
N ILE A 36 0.48 -6.32 -4.06
CA ILE A 36 0.58 -5.31 -3.02
C ILE A 36 -0.74 -5.28 -2.26
N TRP A 37 -0.66 -5.41 -0.94
CA TRP A 37 -1.84 -5.44 -0.10
C TRP A 37 -2.37 -4.02 0.16
N HIS A 38 -3.61 -3.76 -0.24
CA HIS A 38 -4.38 -2.55 0.09
C HIS A 38 -5.53 -2.92 1.04
N GLY A 39 -5.33 -2.71 2.34
CA GLY A 39 -6.33 -2.98 3.37
C GLY A 39 -7.02 -1.71 3.86
N LYS A 40 -8.35 -1.76 3.99
CA LYS A 40 -9.18 -0.71 4.62
C LYS A 40 -9.87 -1.18 5.91
N ASP A 41 -9.76 -2.46 6.24
CA ASP A 41 -10.44 -3.10 7.38
C ASP A 41 -9.44 -3.53 8.45
N ARG A 42 -9.95 -3.66 9.68
CA ARG A 42 -9.23 -3.93 10.93
C ARG A 42 -8.28 -5.14 10.77
N VAL A 43 -7.00 -4.88 10.55
CA VAL A 43 -5.99 -5.93 10.48
C VAL A 43 -5.57 -6.31 11.90
N THR A 44 -5.65 -7.59 12.23
CA THR A 44 -5.09 -8.12 13.48
C THR A 44 -3.57 -8.18 13.40
N TRP A 45 -2.87 -8.06 14.53
CA TRP A 45 -1.40 -8.10 14.55
C TRP A 45 -0.82 -9.36 13.90
N ASP A 46 -1.58 -10.46 13.91
CA ASP A 46 -1.19 -11.75 13.33
C ASP A 46 -1.20 -11.76 11.78
N ASP A 47 -1.81 -10.77 11.12
CA ASP A 47 -1.91 -10.66 9.65
C ASP A 47 -0.89 -9.66 9.07
N ARG A 48 0.14 -9.29 9.84
CA ARG A 48 1.18 -8.36 9.36
C ARG A 48 1.95 -8.98 8.19
N PRO A 49 2.17 -8.25 7.09
CA PRO A 49 3.02 -8.73 6.02
C PRO A 49 4.44 -8.98 6.53
N GLU A 50 5.09 -10.00 5.99
CA GLU A 50 6.52 -10.24 6.18
C GLU A 50 7.30 -9.07 5.55
N CYS A 51 8.01 -8.30 6.37
CA CYS A 51 8.70 -7.08 5.97
C CYS A 51 9.86 -6.75 6.92
N ASP A 52 10.84 -5.99 6.44
CA ASP A 52 11.95 -5.52 7.29
C ASP A 52 11.57 -4.29 8.11
N GLY A 53 10.65 -3.46 7.58
CA GLY A 53 10.29 -2.20 8.19
C GLY A 53 8.87 -1.75 7.86
N SER A 54 8.38 -0.80 8.65
CA SER A 54 7.13 -0.10 8.40
C SER A 54 7.24 1.36 8.84
N VAL A 55 6.61 2.27 8.10
CA VAL A 55 6.56 3.68 8.45
C VAL A 55 5.17 4.26 8.22
N ASP A 56 4.70 5.06 9.18
CA ASP A 56 3.45 5.81 9.05
C ASP A 56 3.70 7.09 8.26
N THR A 57 2.79 7.42 7.35
CA THR A 57 2.93 8.60 6.48
C THR A 57 2.98 9.92 7.26
N ASP A 58 2.30 9.98 8.41
CA ASP A 58 2.37 11.14 9.32
C ASP A 58 3.78 11.32 9.89
N ARG A 59 4.51 10.23 10.14
CA ARG A 59 5.89 10.30 10.65
C ARG A 59 6.83 10.87 9.59
N LEU A 60 6.64 10.53 8.32
CA LEU A 60 7.42 11.09 7.21
C LEU A 60 7.24 12.62 7.13
N LEU A 61 6.01 13.10 7.32
CA LEU A 61 5.77 14.54 7.40
C LEU A 61 6.44 15.17 8.63
N MET A 62 6.31 14.54 9.80
CA MET A 62 6.84 15.08 11.05
C MET A 62 8.37 15.11 11.11
N TRP A 63 9.05 14.16 10.46
CA TRP A 63 10.51 14.09 10.46
C TRP A 63 11.13 15.14 9.55
N ASP A 64 10.58 15.31 8.35
CA ASP A 64 11.07 16.30 7.38
C ASP A 64 9.93 16.70 6.43
N ALA A 65 9.23 17.77 6.81
CA ALA A 65 8.07 18.25 6.06
C ALA A 65 8.46 18.81 4.68
N GLU A 66 9.62 19.45 4.58
CA GLU A 66 10.09 20.05 3.32
C GLU A 66 10.45 18.96 2.32
N LYS A 67 11.23 17.95 2.75
CA LYS A 67 11.54 16.78 1.93
C LYS A 67 10.29 16.02 1.53
N HIS A 68 9.37 15.80 2.47
CA HIS A 68 8.09 15.14 2.21
C HIS A 68 7.31 15.85 1.09
N ASP A 69 7.07 17.16 1.22
CA ASP A 69 6.27 17.90 0.26
C ASP A 69 6.94 18.02 -1.11
N ALA A 70 8.26 18.16 -1.15
CA ALA A 70 9.03 18.15 -2.39
C ALA A 70 8.88 16.81 -3.12
N LEU A 71 9.02 15.69 -2.41
CA LEU A 71 8.88 14.36 -2.98
C LEU A 71 7.42 14.05 -3.36
N CYS A 72 6.44 14.53 -2.60
CA CYS A 72 5.04 14.37 -2.97
C CYS A 72 4.74 15.04 -4.32
N ARG A 73 5.25 16.26 -4.53
CA ARG A 73 5.09 16.97 -5.80
C ARG A 73 5.80 16.25 -6.93
N ALA A 74 7.00 15.74 -6.69
CA ALA A 74 7.80 15.05 -7.70
C ALA A 74 7.17 13.73 -8.16
N HIS A 75 6.66 12.91 -7.22
CA HIS A 75 6.18 11.56 -7.53
C HIS A 75 4.69 11.49 -7.86
N PHE A 76 3.91 12.46 -7.39
CA PHE A 76 2.46 12.37 -7.47
C PHE A 76 1.78 13.63 -8.04
N GLY A 77 2.54 14.71 -8.26
CA GLY A 77 2.03 15.95 -8.85
C GLY A 77 1.22 16.83 -7.90
N ASP A 78 1.17 16.51 -6.60
CA ASP A 78 0.46 17.29 -5.58
C ASP A 78 1.28 17.43 -4.29
N ALA A 79 0.78 18.22 -3.34
CA ALA A 79 1.26 18.22 -1.98
C ALA A 79 0.12 17.76 -1.07
N GLY A 80 0.41 16.92 -0.07
CA GLY A 80 -0.59 16.55 0.92
C GLY A 80 -0.35 15.21 1.60
N HIS A 81 -1.24 14.94 2.55
CA HIS A 81 -1.13 13.81 3.49
C HIS A 81 -2.06 12.65 3.13
N TYR A 82 -2.78 12.73 2.02
CA TYR A 82 -3.70 11.69 1.57
C TYR A 82 -3.01 10.73 0.60
N TRP A 83 -3.10 9.43 0.88
CA TRP A 83 -2.41 8.37 0.12
C TRP A 83 -3.36 7.35 -0.54
N HIS A 84 -4.68 7.54 -0.42
CA HIS A 84 -5.70 6.56 -0.83
C HIS A 84 -5.72 6.19 -2.32
N ASP A 85 -5.26 7.07 -3.20
CA ASP A 85 -5.29 6.88 -4.67
C ASP A 85 -3.88 6.91 -5.30
N ARG A 86 -2.83 6.85 -4.48
CA ARG A 86 -1.46 6.86 -5.01
C ARG A 86 -1.09 5.48 -5.56
N GLU A 87 -0.57 5.47 -6.78
CA GLU A 87 -0.16 4.23 -7.43
C GLU A 87 0.98 3.57 -6.62
N PRO A 88 0.92 2.27 -6.30
CA PRO A 88 1.92 1.65 -5.43
C PRO A 88 3.38 1.81 -5.90
N ARG A 89 3.63 1.83 -7.21
CA ARG A 89 4.99 2.07 -7.73
C ARG A 89 5.49 3.49 -7.45
N ALA A 90 4.62 4.49 -7.55
CA ALA A 90 4.97 5.86 -7.19
C ALA A 90 5.23 5.98 -5.68
N VAL A 91 4.50 5.22 -4.85
CA VAL A 91 4.74 5.13 -3.40
C VAL A 91 6.08 4.45 -3.08
N GLU A 92 6.43 3.37 -3.78
CA GLU A 92 7.74 2.72 -3.65
C GLU A 92 8.88 3.68 -4.07
N ALA A 93 8.73 4.38 -5.19
CA ALA A 93 9.70 5.37 -5.65
C ALA A 93 9.87 6.52 -4.64
N PHE A 94 8.76 7.02 -4.09
CA PHE A 94 8.78 8.00 -3.00
C PHE A 94 9.56 7.47 -1.79
N LEU A 95 9.29 6.24 -1.33
CA LEU A 95 9.96 5.64 -0.16
C LEU A 95 11.45 5.48 -0.36
N ARG A 96 11.86 5.01 -1.55
CA ARG A 96 13.28 4.90 -1.93
C ARG A 96 13.98 6.25 -1.87
N ALA A 97 13.35 7.29 -2.42
CA ALA A 97 13.89 8.64 -2.41
C ALA A 97 13.91 9.27 -1.01
N TYR A 98 12.86 9.04 -0.21
CA TYR A 98 12.75 9.60 1.13
C TYR A 98 13.75 8.98 2.10
N LEU A 99 13.83 7.65 2.13
CA LEU A 99 14.70 6.90 3.05
C LEU A 99 16.15 6.82 2.55
N GLU A 100 16.42 7.19 1.29
CA GLU A 100 17.75 7.13 0.66
C GLU A 100 18.36 5.72 0.67
N GLN A 101 17.49 4.71 0.55
CA GLN A 101 17.83 3.30 0.59
C GLN A 101 17.01 2.51 -0.44
N PRO A 102 17.59 1.43 -1.01
CA PRO A 102 16.86 0.57 -1.91
C PRO A 102 15.86 -0.26 -1.10
N VAL A 103 14.57 0.06 -1.26
CA VAL A 103 13.46 -0.63 -0.58
C VAL A 103 12.43 -1.09 -1.59
N THR A 104 11.78 -2.20 -1.29
CA THR A 104 10.62 -2.68 -2.03
C THR A 104 9.37 -2.51 -1.17
N LEU A 105 8.31 -1.93 -1.76
CA LEU A 105 7.04 -1.78 -1.08
C LEU A 105 6.31 -3.14 -1.04
N VAL A 106 5.87 -3.55 0.15
CA VAL A 106 5.17 -4.81 0.39
C VAL A 106 3.67 -4.59 0.53
N ALA A 107 3.27 -3.59 1.31
CA ALA A 107 1.87 -3.30 1.60
C ALA A 107 1.64 -1.84 1.95
N ILE A 108 0.43 -1.37 1.69
CA ILE A 108 -0.09 -0.08 2.16
C ILE A 108 -1.33 -0.37 2.97
N TRP A 109 -1.30 -0.06 4.26
CA TRP A 109 -2.46 -0.18 5.13
C TRP A 109 -3.02 1.19 5.44
N GLN A 110 -4.34 1.32 5.38
CA GLN A 110 -5.03 2.47 5.90
C GLN A 110 -5.63 2.13 7.28
N CYS A 111 -5.19 2.87 8.28
CA CYS A 111 -5.72 2.85 9.63
C CYS A 111 -6.36 4.21 9.95
N ASN A 112 -7.03 4.31 11.10
CA ASN A 112 -7.48 5.59 11.63
C ASN A 112 -6.60 5.96 12.83
N ASN A 113 -6.11 7.19 12.86
CA ASN A 113 -5.43 7.73 14.02
C ASN A 113 -6.42 7.80 15.19
N VAL A 114 -6.10 7.14 16.30
CA VAL A 114 -6.99 7.04 17.46
C VAL A 114 -7.27 8.41 18.10
N SER A 115 -6.33 9.36 18.01
CA SER A 115 -6.48 10.67 18.65
C SER A 115 -7.28 11.68 17.82
N SER A 116 -7.23 11.59 16.49
CA SER A 116 -7.84 12.57 15.59
C SER A 116 -8.99 12.00 14.75
N GLY A 117 -9.13 10.68 14.68
CA GLY A 117 -10.06 9.99 13.78
C GLY A 117 -9.70 10.11 12.28
N GLN A 118 -8.59 10.79 11.96
CA GLN A 118 -8.15 10.99 10.59
C GLN A 118 -7.48 9.72 10.05
N PRO A 119 -7.61 9.44 8.74
CA PRO A 119 -6.94 8.32 8.13
C PRO A 119 -5.42 8.50 8.16
N VAL A 120 -4.71 7.43 8.48
CA VAL A 120 -3.25 7.33 8.47
C VAL A 120 -2.87 6.11 7.66
N TRP A 121 -1.81 6.22 6.86
CA TRP A 121 -1.32 5.12 6.06
C TRP A 121 -0.02 4.59 6.64
N THR A 122 0.08 3.27 6.79
CA THR A 122 1.30 2.57 7.16
C THR A 122 1.86 1.88 5.93
N LEU A 123 3.10 2.21 5.58
CA LEU A 123 3.82 1.66 4.44
C LEU A 123 4.77 0.58 4.94
N PHE A 124 4.58 -0.65 4.49
CA PHE A 124 5.45 -1.79 4.84
C PHE A 124 6.43 -2.03 3.70
N TYR A 125 7.70 -2.22 4.04
CA TYR A 125 8.76 -2.38 3.05
C TYR A 125 9.82 -3.40 3.49
N THR A 126 10.51 -3.99 2.51
CA THR A 126 11.76 -4.73 2.71
C THR A 126 12.91 -3.90 2.20
N THR A 127 14.06 -4.04 2.86
CA THR A 127 15.33 -3.50 2.40
C THR A 127 15.96 -4.45 1.41
N GLU A 128 16.43 -3.92 0.30
CA GLU A 128 17.23 -4.70 -0.62
C GLU A 128 18.65 -4.76 -0.06
N VAL A 129 19.12 -5.97 0.23
CA VAL A 129 20.52 -6.16 0.61
C VAL A 129 21.35 -5.86 -0.63
N ALA A 130 22.21 -4.84 -0.55
CA ALA A 130 23.21 -4.59 -1.59
C ALA A 130 24.08 -5.84 -1.72
N ALA A 131 23.98 -6.51 -2.88
CA ALA A 131 24.76 -7.71 -3.20
C ALA A 131 26.25 -7.41 -3.38
#